data_AF-A0A2V9JVX4-F1
#
_entry.id   AF-A0A2V9JVX4-F1
#
_cell.length_a   1.000
_cell.length_b   1.000
_cell.length_c   1.000
_cell.angle_alpha   90.00
_cell.angle_beta   90.00
_cell.angle_gamma   90.00
#
_symmetry.space_group_name_H-M   'P 1'
#
loop_
_entity.id
_entity.type
_entity.pdbx_description
1 polymer ?
#
loop_
_entity_poly.entity_id
_entity_poly.type
_entity_poly.pdbx_seq_one_letter_code
_entity_poly.pdbx_strand_id
1 'polypeptide(L)'
;MLPDPGPAGAVPGAPGNGQDSLTFHDGKARGRELVDLAFTVQRWPMPAAPSEYYVETGELWDFFPYHPEKYPRLEAGFAELFEPDQSHLPRLVGSGRAYGLKHYGDFVAAGRNIKPPDPDAPDTLYLNNEYDTAHVLAMMFLRDRDIAKWWVAEAHALHMMDIDTCHHAVAMPLNTPDDPRAEADSEEGEVDPAEKIIVPPEFMIGAQYRHCVQHISRSPRNPDHSHVFGEGLLDYYHLTGDRQALDTLVSYGRNLAYRTNHYKRYVFGIGRGSGWSLLTMGGAYMTRPDEEVRKAANAMIDRIISQQESSGVFLDSNYHPKTADQVAPGDRR
;
A
#
# COMPACT_ATOMS: atom_id res chain seq x y z
N MET A 1 28.95 2.26 7.58
CA MET A 1 28.63 3.23 8.65
C MET A 1 27.15 3.48 8.57
N LEU A 2 26.37 2.99 9.54
CA LEU A 2 24.96 3.36 9.67
C LEU A 2 24.91 4.82 10.15
N PRO A 3 24.08 5.69 9.55
CA PRO A 3 23.97 7.07 9.98
C PRO A 3 23.39 7.16 11.40
N ASP A 4 23.86 8.16 12.13
CA ASP A 4 23.50 8.49 13.51
C ASP A 4 21.97 8.59 13.67
N PRO A 5 21.32 7.79 14.54
CA PRO A 5 19.91 7.93 14.81
C PRO A 5 19.72 9.24 15.58
N GLY A 6 19.24 10.27 14.89
CA GLY A 6 18.98 11.59 15.48
C GLY A 6 18.17 11.53 16.78
N PRO A 7 18.06 12.66 17.51
CA PRO A 7 17.55 12.69 18.87
C PRO A 7 16.14 12.08 19.00
N ALA A 8 15.95 11.39 20.13
CA ALA A 8 14.77 10.62 20.57
C ALA A 8 13.46 10.97 19.82
N GLY A 9 13.10 10.11 18.86
CA GLY A 9 12.04 10.35 17.88
C GLY A 9 12.27 9.66 16.54
N ALA A 10 13.46 9.07 16.35
CA ALA A 10 13.76 8.18 15.23
C ALA A 10 12.81 6.97 15.23
N VAL A 11 11.87 6.94 14.29
CA VAL A 11 11.21 5.69 13.88
C VAL A 11 12.34 4.77 13.42
N PRO A 12 12.46 3.54 13.96
CA PRO A 12 13.47 2.61 13.50
C PRO A 12 13.34 2.43 11.99
N GLY A 13 14.47 2.43 11.28
CA GLY A 13 14.49 2.32 9.83
C GLY A 13 13.62 1.17 9.36
N ALA A 14 12.83 1.39 8.31
CA ALA A 14 12.06 0.32 7.72
C ALA A 14 13.02 -0.81 7.28
N PRO A 15 12.68 -2.08 7.53
CA PRO A 15 13.48 -3.17 7.01
C PRO A 15 13.57 -3.07 5.48
N GLY A 16 14.63 -3.60 4.91
CA GLY A 16 14.77 -3.71 3.45
C GLY A 16 15.38 -5.07 3.15
N ASN A 17 14.67 -5.90 2.40
CA ASN A 17 15.24 -7.16 1.95
C ASN A 17 16.09 -6.95 0.70
N GLY A 18 17.23 -7.62 0.68
CA GLY A 18 18.06 -7.77 -0.51
C GLY A 18 17.90 -9.19 -1.05
N GLN A 19 17.74 -9.32 -2.37
CA GLN A 19 17.81 -10.62 -3.01
C GLN A 19 19.26 -10.92 -3.40
N ASP A 20 19.88 -11.83 -2.65
CA ASP A 20 21.25 -12.28 -2.92
C ASP A 20 21.25 -13.62 -3.66
N SER A 21 22.08 -13.73 -4.71
CA SER A 21 22.27 -14.98 -5.46
C SER A 21 23.70 -15.49 -5.31
N LEU A 22 23.82 -16.72 -4.79
CA LEU A 22 25.10 -17.41 -4.66
C LEU A 22 25.21 -18.50 -5.73
N THR A 23 26.21 -18.40 -6.60
CA THR A 23 26.49 -19.40 -7.64
C THR A 23 27.87 -20.01 -7.45
N PHE A 24 27.94 -21.35 -7.50
CA PHE A 24 29.16 -22.11 -7.32
C PHE A 24 29.64 -22.66 -8.66
N HIS A 25 30.95 -22.60 -8.90
CA HIS A 25 31.57 -23.08 -10.13
C HIS A 25 32.77 -24.00 -9.80
N ASP A 26 32.86 -25.13 -10.50
CA ASP A 26 34.06 -25.98 -10.48
C ASP A 26 35.15 -25.33 -11.33
N GLY A 27 35.88 -24.38 -10.75
CA GLY A 27 36.94 -23.63 -11.39
C GLY A 27 36.48 -22.27 -11.94
N LYS A 28 37.26 -21.71 -12.88
CA LYS A 28 37.00 -20.37 -13.41
C LYS A 28 35.82 -20.37 -14.38
N ALA A 29 34.74 -19.69 -14.03
CA ALA A 29 33.58 -19.50 -14.90
C ALA A 29 33.95 -18.79 -16.21
N ARG A 30 33.27 -19.13 -17.30
CA ARG A 30 33.48 -18.46 -18.60
C ARG A 30 32.77 -17.11 -18.58
N GLY A 31 33.41 -16.07 -19.12
CA GLY A 31 32.89 -14.70 -19.05
C GLY A 31 31.46 -14.54 -19.59
N ARG A 32 31.11 -15.27 -20.66
CA ARG A 32 29.74 -15.27 -21.21
C ARG A 32 28.72 -15.90 -20.26
N GLU A 33 29.07 -17.01 -19.61
CA GLU A 33 28.18 -17.68 -18.64
C GLU A 33 27.89 -16.77 -17.44
N LEU A 34 28.88 -15.98 -17.00
CA LEU A 34 28.69 -14.99 -15.93
C LEU A 34 27.77 -13.84 -16.35
N VAL A 35 27.85 -13.39 -17.61
CA VAL A 35 26.95 -12.35 -18.15
C VAL A 35 25.53 -12.88 -18.25
N ASP A 36 25.35 -14.07 -18.83
CA ASP A 36 24.03 -14.71 -18.96
C ASP A 36 23.40 -14.96 -17.58
N LEU A 37 24.20 -15.40 -16.61
CA LEU A 37 23.78 -15.56 -15.22
C LEU A 37 23.38 -14.21 -14.60
N ALA A 38 24.20 -13.17 -14.76
CA ALA A 38 23.90 -11.83 -14.23
C ALA A 38 22.59 -11.28 -14.77
N PHE A 39 22.30 -11.49 -16.06
CA PHE A 39 20.99 -11.14 -16.63
C PHE A 39 19.88 -11.98 -16.02
N THR A 40 20.09 -13.28 -15.83
CA THR A 40 19.09 -14.19 -15.28
C THR A 40 18.71 -13.82 -13.84
N VAL A 41 19.67 -13.45 -12.99
CA VAL A 41 19.37 -13.02 -11.61
C VAL A 41 18.78 -11.62 -11.52
N GLN A 42 19.06 -10.72 -12.48
CA GLN A 42 18.42 -9.41 -12.53
C GLN A 42 17.02 -9.45 -13.14
N ARG A 43 16.73 -10.49 -13.94
CA ARG A 43 15.54 -10.58 -14.80
C ARG A 43 15.06 -12.02 -14.85
N TRP A 44 14.60 -12.53 -13.72
CA TRP A 44 14.09 -13.88 -13.66
C TRP A 44 12.74 -13.96 -14.41
N PRO A 45 12.49 -15.01 -15.20
CA PRO A 45 11.20 -15.20 -15.85
C PRO A 45 10.11 -15.50 -14.82
N MET A 46 8.89 -15.03 -15.07
CA MET A 46 7.74 -15.40 -14.24
C MET A 46 6.84 -16.39 -14.96
N PRO A 47 6.84 -17.68 -14.58
CA PRO A 47 5.86 -18.63 -15.10
C PRO A 47 4.46 -18.24 -14.62
N ALA A 48 3.49 -18.30 -15.52
CA ALA A 48 2.09 -18.06 -15.18
C ALA A 48 1.18 -18.89 -16.09
N ALA A 49 0.01 -19.27 -15.57
CA ALA A 49 -1.00 -20.01 -16.34
C ALA A 49 -1.53 -19.14 -17.49
N PRO A 50 -2.11 -19.71 -18.57
CA PRO A 50 -2.77 -18.94 -19.63
C PRO A 50 -3.86 -18.01 -19.08
N SER A 51 -4.16 -16.91 -19.78
CA SER A 51 -5.07 -15.87 -19.28
C SER A 51 -6.50 -16.40 -19.10
N GLU A 52 -6.90 -17.34 -19.95
CA GLU A 52 -8.18 -18.05 -19.90
C GLU A 52 -8.37 -18.79 -18.58
N TYR A 53 -7.29 -19.36 -18.04
CA TYR A 53 -7.35 -20.09 -16.78
C TYR A 53 -7.84 -19.18 -15.64
N TYR A 54 -7.35 -17.95 -15.55
CA TYR A 54 -7.76 -17.01 -14.50
C TYR A 54 -9.22 -16.56 -14.64
N VAL A 55 -9.71 -16.42 -15.87
CA VAL A 55 -11.14 -16.13 -16.13
C VAL A 55 -12.01 -17.31 -15.70
N GLU A 56 -11.62 -18.52 -16.05
CA GLU A 56 -12.40 -19.73 -15.80
C GLU A 56 -12.48 -20.07 -14.31
N THR A 57 -11.39 -19.85 -13.56
CA THR A 57 -11.33 -20.18 -12.14
C THR A 57 -11.88 -19.08 -11.24
N GLY A 58 -11.80 -17.80 -11.64
CA GLY A 58 -12.21 -16.68 -10.81
C GLY A 58 -11.34 -16.46 -9.57
N GLU A 59 -10.15 -17.07 -9.52
CA GLU A 59 -9.22 -16.98 -8.37
C GLU A 59 -8.60 -15.58 -8.23
N LEU A 60 -8.63 -14.78 -9.29
CA LEU A 60 -8.22 -13.37 -9.31
C LEU A 60 -9.49 -12.53 -9.54
N TRP A 61 -10.07 -12.03 -8.45
CA TRP A 61 -11.49 -11.69 -8.34
C TRP A 61 -12.04 -10.75 -9.42
N ASP A 62 -11.27 -9.73 -9.79
CA ASP A 62 -11.61 -8.72 -10.79
C ASP A 62 -10.76 -8.85 -12.07
N PHE A 63 -10.16 -10.03 -12.31
CA PHE A 63 -9.41 -10.29 -13.52
C PHE A 63 -10.29 -10.14 -14.76
N PHE A 64 -9.76 -9.41 -15.74
CA PHE A 64 -10.41 -9.20 -17.03
C PHE A 64 -9.46 -9.63 -18.16
N PRO A 65 -9.96 -10.30 -19.21
CA PRO A 65 -9.13 -10.89 -20.27
C PRO A 65 -8.68 -9.91 -21.36
N TYR A 66 -7.52 -10.19 -21.97
CA TYR A 66 -6.96 -9.42 -23.09
C TYR A 66 -7.70 -9.72 -24.40
N HIS A 67 -8.31 -8.70 -25.01
CA HIS A 67 -9.12 -8.86 -26.22
C HIS A 67 -8.86 -7.74 -27.25
N PRO A 68 -7.68 -7.70 -27.87
CA PRO A 68 -7.29 -6.61 -28.79
C PRO A 68 -8.14 -6.54 -30.04
N GLU A 69 -8.67 -7.66 -30.53
CA GLU A 69 -9.56 -7.67 -31.69
C GLU A 69 -10.94 -7.06 -31.38
N LYS A 70 -11.41 -7.22 -30.13
CA LYS A 70 -12.74 -6.75 -29.70
C LYS A 70 -12.69 -5.32 -29.14
N TYR A 71 -11.62 -4.97 -28.41
CA TYR A 71 -11.47 -3.69 -27.72
C TYR A 71 -10.14 -2.99 -28.04
N PRO A 72 -9.78 -2.79 -29.33
CA PRO A 72 -8.45 -2.30 -29.72
C PRO A 72 -8.08 -0.95 -29.11
N ARG A 73 -9.05 -0.04 -28.92
CA ARG A 73 -8.80 1.28 -28.30
C ARG A 73 -8.54 1.19 -26.79
N LEU A 74 -9.22 0.26 -26.11
CA LEU A 74 -9.02 0.05 -24.68
C LEU A 74 -7.63 -0.55 -24.44
N GLU A 75 -7.25 -1.55 -25.23
CA GLU A 75 -5.92 -2.18 -25.13
C GLU A 75 -4.79 -1.19 -25.49
N ALA A 76 -4.99 -0.33 -26.49
CA ALA A 76 -4.06 0.75 -26.76
C ALA A 76 -3.92 1.72 -25.58
N GLY A 77 -5.04 2.08 -24.92
CA GLY A 77 -5.02 2.89 -23.71
C GLY A 77 -4.26 2.24 -22.55
N PHE A 78 -4.44 0.93 -22.33
CA PHE A 78 -3.69 0.19 -21.30
C PHE A 78 -2.19 0.12 -21.61
N ALA A 79 -1.81 -0.02 -22.88
CA ALA A 79 -0.41 0.00 -23.28
C ALA A 79 0.26 1.37 -22.98
N GLU A 80 -0.51 2.47 -23.01
CA GLU A 80 -0.03 3.82 -22.68
C GLU A 80 0.02 4.10 -21.17
N LEU A 81 -0.62 3.30 -20.32
CA LEU A 81 -0.56 3.46 -18.87
C LEU A 81 0.81 3.12 -18.29
N PHE A 82 1.61 2.31 -19.00
CA PHE A 82 2.88 1.80 -18.52
C PHE A 82 3.97 2.00 -19.57
N GLU A 83 4.81 3.00 -19.35
CA GLU A 83 6.08 3.16 -20.08
C GLU A 83 7.25 2.85 -19.14
N PRO A 84 7.87 1.66 -19.26
CA PRO A 84 9.01 1.30 -18.44
C PRO A 84 10.24 2.12 -18.83
N ASP A 85 11.05 2.48 -17.85
CA ASP A 85 12.37 3.04 -18.12
C ASP A 85 13.43 1.96 -18.41
N GLN A 86 14.70 2.35 -18.53
CA GLN A 86 15.81 1.42 -18.81
C GLN A 86 16.02 0.33 -17.73
N SER A 87 15.50 0.54 -16.52
CA SER A 87 15.48 -0.43 -15.43
C SER A 87 14.13 -1.14 -15.31
N HIS A 88 13.25 -0.94 -16.29
CA HIS A 88 11.89 -1.44 -16.38
C HIS A 88 10.95 -0.94 -15.29
N LEU A 89 11.33 0.10 -14.54
CA LEU A 89 10.43 0.73 -13.59
C LEU A 89 9.49 1.70 -14.30
N PRO A 90 8.23 1.78 -13.87
CA PRO A 90 7.27 2.73 -14.40
C PRO A 90 7.74 4.12 -14.02
N ARG A 91 7.63 5.03 -14.98
CA ARG A 91 7.95 6.43 -14.76
C ARG A 91 6.67 7.23 -14.72
N LEU A 92 6.45 7.97 -13.63
CA LEU A 92 5.49 9.06 -13.68
C LEU A 92 6.11 10.20 -14.51
N VAL A 93 5.56 10.46 -15.69
CA VAL A 93 6.09 11.46 -16.63
C VAL A 93 6.14 12.83 -15.94
N GLY A 94 7.33 13.44 -15.92
CA GLY A 94 7.56 14.71 -15.22
C GLY A 94 8.00 14.57 -13.75
N SER A 95 7.91 13.39 -13.16
CA SER A 95 8.47 13.09 -11.83
C SER A 95 9.90 12.57 -11.89
N GLY A 96 10.54 12.55 -10.72
CA GLY A 96 11.85 11.92 -10.49
C GLY A 96 11.81 10.40 -10.60
N ARG A 97 12.94 9.75 -10.27
CA ARG A 97 13.06 8.28 -10.23
C ARG A 97 13.24 7.83 -8.79
N ALA A 98 12.45 6.84 -8.35
CA ALA A 98 12.56 6.24 -7.03
C ALA A 98 13.69 5.20 -7.00
N TYR A 99 14.93 5.62 -7.31
CA TYR A 99 16.08 4.72 -7.15
C TYR A 99 16.74 4.95 -5.81
N GLY A 100 17.28 3.87 -5.24
CA GLY A 100 17.95 3.91 -3.95
C GLY A 100 17.53 2.71 -3.10
N LEU A 101 18.33 2.40 -2.09
CA LEU A 101 18.17 1.20 -1.25
C LEU A 101 16.76 1.07 -0.67
N LYS A 102 16.16 2.18 -0.28
CA LYS A 102 14.82 2.24 0.34
C LYS A 102 13.73 2.75 -0.61
N HIS A 103 14.07 3.14 -1.83
CA HIS A 103 13.15 3.83 -2.76
C HIS A 103 12.71 2.95 -3.92
N TYR A 104 13.60 2.04 -4.34
CA TYR A 104 13.35 1.14 -5.45
C TYR A 104 12.07 0.34 -5.21
N GLY A 105 11.16 0.39 -6.18
CA GLY A 105 9.86 -0.25 -6.13
C GLY A 105 8.69 0.74 -6.06
N ASP A 106 8.86 1.96 -5.56
CA ASP A 106 7.76 2.94 -5.45
C ASP A 106 7.84 4.10 -6.46
N PHE A 107 6.95 5.07 -6.33
CA PHE A 107 6.84 6.24 -7.19
C PHE A 107 7.14 7.52 -6.43
N VAL A 108 8.02 8.32 -7.04
CA VAL A 108 8.18 9.71 -6.64
C VAL A 108 7.01 10.52 -7.19
N ALA A 109 6.22 11.11 -6.29
CA ALA A 109 5.19 12.06 -6.65
C ALA A 109 5.77 13.48 -6.61
N ALA A 110 5.74 14.18 -7.75
CA ALA A 110 6.00 15.61 -7.73
C ALA A 110 4.88 16.31 -6.93
N GLY A 111 5.23 16.91 -5.79
CA GLY A 111 4.35 17.90 -5.16
C GLY A 111 3.98 18.99 -6.17
N ARG A 112 2.88 19.72 -5.93
CA ARG A 112 2.22 20.63 -6.89
C ARG A 112 3.10 21.67 -7.61
N ASN A 113 4.43 21.79 -7.42
CA ASN A 113 5.23 22.85 -8.03
C ASN A 113 6.77 22.67 -8.17
N ILE A 114 7.40 21.48 -8.21
CA ILE A 114 8.89 21.45 -8.29
C ILE A 114 9.40 20.35 -9.24
N LYS A 115 10.53 20.67 -9.91
CA LYS A 115 11.47 19.81 -10.66
C LYS A 115 11.53 18.37 -10.11
N PRO A 116 11.91 17.35 -10.92
CA PRO A 116 12.03 15.97 -10.44
C PRO A 116 12.83 15.96 -9.13
N PRO A 117 12.20 15.65 -7.99
CA PRO A 117 12.84 15.84 -6.70
C PRO A 117 13.93 14.79 -6.52
N ASP A 118 14.99 15.18 -5.81
CA ASP A 118 16.02 14.25 -5.35
C ASP A 118 15.34 13.17 -4.47
N PRO A 119 15.44 11.87 -4.78
CA PRO A 119 14.73 10.82 -4.04
C PRO A 119 15.03 10.83 -2.53
N ASP A 120 16.23 11.26 -2.14
CA ASP A 120 16.66 11.36 -0.75
C ASP A 120 16.30 12.70 -0.07
N ALA A 121 15.74 13.66 -0.81
CA ALA A 121 15.36 14.96 -0.23
C ALA A 121 14.24 14.79 0.81
N PRO A 122 14.32 15.48 1.96
CA PRO A 122 13.42 15.27 3.09
C PRO A 122 11.95 15.59 2.80
N ASP A 123 11.67 16.36 1.75
CA ASP A 123 10.34 16.74 1.29
C ASP A 123 9.83 15.90 0.10
N THR A 124 10.59 14.90 -0.34
CA THR A 124 10.18 14.01 -1.43
C THR A 124 9.02 13.13 -1.00
N LEU A 125 7.91 13.26 -1.76
CA LEU A 125 6.67 12.53 -1.57
C LEU A 125 6.69 11.22 -2.34
N TYR A 126 6.27 10.17 -1.66
CA TYR A 126 6.13 8.80 -2.17
C TYR A 126 4.67 8.38 -2.15
N LEU A 127 4.27 7.52 -3.10
CA LEU A 127 2.87 7.10 -3.25
C LEU A 127 2.50 5.95 -2.32
N ASN A 128 3.46 5.16 -1.85
CA ASN A 128 3.25 4.07 -0.91
C ASN A 128 2.07 3.14 -1.28
N ASN A 129 2.07 2.63 -2.52
CA ASN A 129 1.00 1.78 -3.07
C ASN A 129 -0.40 2.41 -3.09
N GLU A 130 -0.47 3.71 -3.41
CA GLU A 130 -1.75 4.35 -3.71
C GLU A 130 -2.42 3.68 -4.93
N TYR A 131 -3.67 3.21 -4.77
CA TYR A 131 -4.45 2.49 -5.78
C TYR A 131 -3.89 1.13 -6.23
N ASP A 132 -3.21 0.42 -5.32
CA ASP A 132 -2.71 -0.95 -5.50
C ASP A 132 -1.95 -1.18 -6.81
N THR A 133 -0.82 -0.50 -6.96
CA THR A 133 -0.05 -0.57 -8.21
C THR A 133 0.48 -1.98 -8.48
N ALA A 134 0.84 -2.73 -7.43
CA ALA A 134 1.26 -4.12 -7.57
C ALA A 134 0.15 -4.99 -8.18
N HIS A 135 -1.09 -4.87 -7.67
CA HIS A 135 -2.25 -5.58 -8.22
C HIS A 135 -2.51 -5.22 -9.68
N VAL A 136 -2.58 -3.92 -9.99
CA VAL A 136 -2.87 -3.44 -11.36
C VAL A 136 -1.85 -3.99 -12.35
N LEU A 137 -0.56 -3.95 -12.02
CA LEU A 137 0.50 -4.41 -12.91
C LEU A 137 0.57 -5.94 -13.00
N ALA A 138 0.27 -6.66 -11.93
CA ALA A 138 0.11 -8.11 -11.97
C ALA A 138 -1.04 -8.50 -12.91
N MET A 139 -2.20 -7.83 -12.82
CA MET A 139 -3.33 -8.06 -13.74
C MET A 139 -2.95 -7.77 -15.19
N MET A 140 -2.24 -6.66 -15.45
CA MET A 140 -1.79 -6.33 -16.81
C MET A 140 -0.79 -7.37 -17.36
N PHE A 141 0.15 -7.83 -16.54
CA PHE A 141 1.07 -8.91 -16.92
C PHE A 141 0.33 -10.20 -17.26
N LEU A 142 -0.64 -10.61 -16.45
CA LEU A 142 -1.42 -11.83 -16.68
C LEU A 142 -2.33 -11.72 -17.91
N ARG A 143 -2.64 -10.50 -18.36
CA ARG A 143 -3.41 -10.24 -19.59
C ARG A 143 -2.57 -10.42 -20.86
N ASP A 144 -1.45 -9.70 -20.98
CA ASP A 144 -0.71 -9.57 -22.24
C ASP A 144 0.69 -10.23 -22.24
N ARG A 145 1.16 -10.71 -21.08
CA ARG A 145 2.46 -11.35 -20.86
C ARG A 145 3.67 -10.46 -21.10
N ASP A 146 3.48 -9.14 -21.03
CA ASP A 146 4.61 -8.23 -20.98
C ASP A 146 5.32 -8.33 -19.63
N ILE A 147 6.46 -9.03 -19.64
CA ILE A 147 7.24 -9.33 -18.44
C ILE A 147 7.73 -8.08 -17.70
N ALA A 148 7.84 -6.92 -18.37
CA ALA A 148 8.24 -5.69 -17.71
C ALA A 148 7.22 -5.27 -16.64
N LYS A 149 5.93 -5.56 -16.85
CA LYS A 149 4.87 -5.26 -15.87
C LYS A 149 5.00 -6.14 -14.63
N TRP A 150 5.41 -7.40 -14.80
CA TRP A 150 5.67 -8.30 -13.68
C TRP A 150 6.84 -7.82 -12.82
N TRP A 151 7.99 -7.49 -13.41
CA TRP A 151 9.17 -7.06 -12.65
C TRP A 151 8.88 -5.83 -11.76
N VAL A 152 7.92 -5.01 -12.18
CA VAL A 152 7.47 -3.87 -11.39
C VAL A 152 6.48 -4.28 -10.32
N ALA A 153 5.50 -5.12 -10.64
CA ALA A 153 4.58 -5.65 -9.63
C ALA A 153 5.35 -6.31 -8.48
N GLU A 154 6.37 -7.10 -8.81
CA GLU A 154 7.31 -7.70 -7.86
C GLU A 154 8.09 -6.64 -7.07
N ALA A 155 8.74 -5.68 -7.74
CA ALA A 155 9.49 -4.63 -7.05
C ALA A 155 8.61 -3.80 -6.10
N HIS A 156 7.37 -3.51 -6.50
CA HIS A 156 6.41 -2.77 -5.70
C HIS A 156 5.92 -3.60 -4.50
N ALA A 157 5.60 -4.88 -4.70
CA ALA A 157 5.20 -5.78 -3.62
C ALA A 157 6.31 -5.94 -2.58
N LEU A 158 7.57 -6.13 -3.01
CA LEU A 158 8.73 -6.16 -2.12
C LEU A 158 8.88 -4.86 -1.33
N HIS A 159 8.75 -3.72 -2.01
CA HIS A 159 8.83 -2.41 -1.39
C HIS A 159 7.73 -2.20 -0.34
N MET A 160 6.48 -2.56 -0.66
CA MET A 160 5.36 -2.48 0.28
C MET A 160 5.61 -3.31 1.54
N MET A 161 6.05 -4.56 1.35
CA MET A 161 6.31 -5.47 2.44
C MET A 161 7.34 -4.92 3.40
N ASP A 162 8.41 -4.31 2.90
CA ASP A 162 9.56 -3.97 3.70
C ASP A 162 9.54 -2.52 4.17
N ILE A 163 9.24 -1.58 3.27
CA ILE A 163 9.42 -0.14 3.46
C ILE A 163 8.14 0.55 3.93
N ASP A 164 7.03 0.35 3.21
CA ASP A 164 5.77 1.07 3.49
C ASP A 164 4.97 0.43 4.63
N THR A 165 5.45 -0.68 5.19
CA THR A 165 4.82 -1.39 6.31
C THR A 165 5.51 -1.08 7.63
N CYS A 166 4.73 -0.70 8.65
CA CYS A 166 5.22 -0.57 10.00
C CYS A 166 5.34 -1.93 10.69
N HIS A 167 6.54 -2.52 10.71
CA HIS A 167 6.80 -3.81 11.39
C HIS A 167 7.01 -3.68 12.89
N HIS A 168 7.41 -2.50 13.35
CA HIS A 168 7.71 -2.22 14.74
C HIS A 168 7.34 -0.78 15.09
N ALA A 169 6.71 -0.61 16.24
CA ALA A 169 6.37 0.69 16.78
C ALA A 169 6.61 0.75 18.28
N VAL A 170 6.72 1.97 18.78
CA VAL A 170 6.70 2.28 20.21
C VAL A 170 5.50 3.18 20.49
N ALA A 171 5.09 3.24 21.76
CA ALA A 171 4.00 4.12 22.16
C ALA A 171 4.40 5.58 21.87
N MET A 172 3.53 6.34 21.22
CA MET A 172 3.84 7.71 20.80
C MET A 172 2.68 8.67 21.02
N PRO A 173 2.93 9.97 21.25
CA PRO A 173 1.87 10.97 21.35
C PRO A 173 1.06 11.07 20.04
N LEU A 174 -0.25 11.25 20.15
CA LEU A 174 -1.14 11.46 18.99
C LEU A 174 -0.73 12.71 18.19
N ASN A 175 -0.44 13.80 18.90
CA ASN A 175 0.04 15.05 18.32
C ASN A 175 1.56 15.07 18.41
N THR A 176 2.24 15.01 17.27
CA THR A 176 3.70 15.18 17.18
C THR A 176 4.03 16.60 16.69
N PRO A 177 5.21 17.16 17.04
CA PRO A 177 5.59 18.52 16.64
C PRO A 177 5.59 18.74 15.11
N ASP A 178 5.70 17.67 14.34
CA ASP A 178 5.73 17.67 12.88
C ASP A 178 4.33 17.41 12.26
N ASP A 179 3.24 17.34 13.05
CA ASP A 179 1.89 17.10 12.53
C ASP A 179 1.26 18.43 12.03
N PRO A 180 1.10 18.61 10.70
CA PRO A 180 0.50 19.83 10.15
C PRO A 180 -0.98 20.00 10.49
N ARG A 181 -1.63 18.98 11.08
CA ARG A 181 -3.01 19.06 11.61
C ARG A 181 -3.05 19.41 13.10
N ALA A 182 -1.92 19.40 13.82
CA ALA A 182 -1.88 19.78 15.23
C ALA A 182 -2.29 21.25 15.45
N GLU A 183 -2.05 22.13 14.47
CA GLU A 183 -2.50 23.53 14.53
C GLU A 183 -4.01 23.67 14.23
N ALA A 184 -4.58 22.81 13.38
CA ALA A 184 -6.00 22.88 13.00
C ALA A 184 -6.95 22.42 14.11
N ASP A 185 -6.51 21.48 14.96
CA ASP A 185 -7.29 21.00 16.12
C ASP A 185 -7.22 21.97 17.33
N SER A 186 -6.49 23.10 17.22
CA SER A 186 -6.32 24.08 18.31
C SER A 186 -7.33 25.24 18.30
N GLU A 187 -8.10 25.41 17.22
CA GLU A 187 -9.07 26.51 17.08
C GLU A 187 -10.50 26.16 17.53
N GLU A 188 -10.86 24.88 17.66
CA GLU A 188 -12.22 24.47 18.03
C GLU A 188 -12.26 23.48 19.21
N GLY A 189 -12.45 24.04 20.40
CA GLY A 189 -12.82 23.30 21.62
C GLY A 189 -11.63 23.02 22.55
N GLU A 190 -11.82 23.33 23.84
CA GLU A 190 -10.89 23.04 24.93
C GLU A 190 -10.57 21.54 25.02
N VAL A 191 -9.61 21.06 24.21
CA VAL A 191 -8.82 19.89 24.59
C VAL A 191 -7.78 20.41 25.56
N ASP A 192 -7.89 20.01 26.83
CA ASP A 192 -6.89 20.33 27.85
C ASP A 192 -5.49 20.02 27.28
N PRO A 193 -4.61 21.03 27.08
CA PRO A 193 -3.29 20.83 26.51
C PRO A 193 -2.40 19.89 27.36
N ALA A 194 -2.87 19.48 28.55
CA ALA A 194 -2.22 18.50 29.41
C ALA A 194 -2.59 17.03 29.12
N GLU A 195 -3.68 16.69 28.42
CA GLU A 195 -4.00 15.28 28.13
C GLU A 195 -3.22 14.78 26.89
N LYS A 196 -1.95 14.44 27.11
CA LYS A 196 -1.12 13.76 26.10
C LYS A 196 -1.73 12.40 25.78
N ILE A 197 -2.53 12.33 24.73
CA ILE A 197 -3.04 11.06 24.20
C ILE A 197 -1.86 10.25 23.70
N ILE A 198 -1.65 9.07 24.28
CA ILE A 198 -0.65 8.11 23.83
C ILE A 198 -1.32 7.06 22.95
N VAL A 199 -0.81 6.93 21.74
CA VAL A 199 -1.17 5.88 20.78
C VAL A 199 -0.34 4.64 21.11
N PRO A 200 -0.96 3.48 21.34
CA PRO A 200 -0.24 2.25 21.65
C PRO A 200 0.46 1.69 20.40
N PRO A 201 1.59 0.95 20.55
CA PRO A 201 2.32 0.36 19.43
C PRO A 201 1.45 -0.45 18.46
N GLU A 202 0.50 -1.21 18.99
CA GLU A 202 -0.40 -2.10 18.23
C GLU A 202 -1.26 -1.35 17.22
N PHE A 203 -1.47 -0.04 17.42
CA PHE A 203 -2.15 0.81 16.46
C PHE A 203 -1.37 0.97 15.15
N MET A 204 -0.04 0.90 15.23
CA MET A 204 0.88 1.11 14.11
C MET A 204 1.42 -0.20 13.55
N ILE A 205 1.70 -1.19 14.40
CA ILE A 205 2.29 -2.47 13.96
C ILE A 205 1.36 -3.16 12.96
N GLY A 206 1.94 -3.60 11.85
CA GLY A 206 1.25 -4.25 10.74
C GLY A 206 0.45 -3.29 9.87
N ALA A 207 0.64 -1.97 9.98
CA ALA A 207 -0.08 -1.01 9.16
C ALA A 207 0.74 -0.56 7.94
N GLN A 208 0.05 -0.33 6.83
CA GLN A 208 0.60 0.31 5.64
C GLN A 208 0.53 1.83 5.78
N TYR A 209 1.66 2.54 5.67
CA TYR A 209 1.68 3.98 5.55
C TYR A 209 1.05 4.42 4.22
N ARG A 210 0.09 5.34 4.27
CA ARG A 210 -0.38 6.01 3.05
C ARG A 210 0.72 6.93 2.50
N HIS A 211 0.60 7.28 1.21
CA HIS A 211 1.47 8.24 0.52
C HIS A 211 1.97 9.37 1.44
N CYS A 212 3.28 9.44 1.65
CA CYS A 212 3.89 10.42 2.54
C CYS A 212 5.32 10.75 2.15
N VAL A 213 5.88 11.76 2.82
CA VAL A 213 7.29 12.08 2.64
C VAL A 213 8.14 10.93 3.15
N GLN A 214 9.16 10.54 2.38
CA GLN A 214 10.16 9.55 2.79
C GLN A 214 9.60 8.17 3.23
N HIS A 215 8.50 7.71 2.63
CA HIS A 215 7.82 6.41 2.85
C HIS A 215 7.21 6.15 4.24
N ILE A 216 7.79 6.71 5.31
CA ILE A 216 7.32 6.51 6.68
C ILE A 216 6.81 7.81 7.28
N SER A 217 5.64 7.76 7.93
CA SER A 217 5.12 8.92 8.63
C SER A 217 5.56 8.94 10.09
N ARG A 218 5.90 10.14 10.57
CA ARG A 218 6.14 10.43 12.00
C ARG A 218 4.86 10.73 12.78
N SER A 219 3.70 10.79 12.12
CA SER A 219 2.42 11.05 12.77
C SER A 219 1.64 9.74 12.87
N PRO A 220 1.12 9.36 14.05
CA PRO A 220 0.23 8.21 14.18
C PRO A 220 -1.13 8.40 13.49
N ARG A 221 -1.38 9.58 12.89
CA ARG A 221 -2.53 9.80 11.99
C ARG A 221 -2.31 9.25 10.58
N ASN A 222 -1.07 8.87 10.24
CA ASN A 222 -0.74 8.07 9.06
C ASN A 222 0.06 6.87 9.58
N PRO A 223 -0.55 5.68 9.62
CA PRO A 223 -1.57 5.20 8.69
C PRO A 223 -3.01 5.46 9.13
N ASP A 224 -3.97 5.40 8.21
CA ASP A 224 -5.43 5.47 8.47
C ASP A 224 -6.16 4.30 7.77
N HIS A 225 -7.50 4.31 7.71
CA HIS A 225 -8.31 3.26 7.05
C HIS A 225 -8.47 3.50 5.55
N SER A 226 -7.96 4.61 5.05
CA SER A 226 -7.99 4.97 3.65
C SER A 226 -6.63 4.71 3.00
N HIS A 227 -6.63 4.44 1.70
CA HIS A 227 -5.41 4.20 0.94
C HIS A 227 -4.56 3.06 1.51
N VAL A 228 -5.22 2.05 2.08
CA VAL A 228 -4.64 0.75 2.44
C VAL A 228 -5.14 -0.26 1.42
N PHE A 229 -4.21 -1.00 0.84
CA PHE A 229 -4.43 -1.92 -0.27
C PHE A 229 -3.57 -3.16 -0.08
N GLY A 230 -4.11 -4.33 -0.41
CA GLY A 230 -3.43 -5.59 -0.12
C GLY A 230 -3.57 -6.65 -1.21
N GLU A 231 -4.38 -6.40 -2.22
CA GLU A 231 -4.62 -7.29 -3.34
C GLU A 231 -3.32 -7.60 -4.08
N GLY A 232 -2.44 -6.60 -4.27
CA GLY A 232 -1.16 -6.81 -4.93
C GLY A 232 -0.21 -7.75 -4.17
N LEU A 233 -0.25 -7.72 -2.84
CA LEU A 233 0.49 -8.68 -2.00
C LEU A 233 -0.13 -10.08 -2.09
N LEU A 234 -1.46 -10.17 -2.21
CA LEU A 234 -2.15 -11.44 -2.38
C LEU A 234 -1.81 -12.08 -3.73
N ASP A 235 -1.84 -11.30 -4.81
CA ASP A 235 -1.47 -11.74 -6.15
C ASP A 235 -0.02 -12.20 -6.18
N TYR A 236 0.88 -11.41 -5.61
CA TYR A 236 2.29 -11.75 -5.52
C TYR A 236 2.49 -13.08 -4.76
N TYR A 237 1.80 -13.28 -3.63
CA TYR A 237 1.81 -14.55 -2.92
C TYR A 237 1.28 -15.72 -3.78
N HIS A 238 0.15 -15.56 -4.46
CA HIS A 238 -0.42 -16.64 -5.27
C HIS A 238 0.46 -17.01 -6.46
N LEU A 239 1.15 -16.04 -7.03
CA LEU A 239 2.03 -16.24 -8.17
C LEU A 239 3.40 -16.82 -7.75
N THR A 240 3.98 -16.36 -6.66
CA THR A 240 5.36 -16.73 -6.26
C THR A 240 5.44 -17.77 -5.14
N GLY A 241 4.40 -17.90 -4.34
CA GLY A 241 4.41 -18.65 -3.09
C GLY A 241 5.13 -17.94 -1.93
N ASP A 242 5.54 -16.68 -2.08
CA ASP A 242 6.25 -15.93 -1.04
C ASP A 242 5.36 -15.64 0.17
N ARG A 243 5.60 -16.38 1.26
CA ARG A 243 4.83 -16.29 2.49
C ARG A 243 4.96 -14.93 3.17
N GLN A 244 6.03 -14.17 2.93
CA GLN A 244 6.18 -12.85 3.52
C GLN A 244 5.08 -11.90 3.03
N ALA A 245 4.66 -12.02 1.77
CA ALA A 245 3.60 -11.20 1.21
C ALA A 245 2.24 -11.51 1.85
N LEU A 246 1.95 -12.80 2.03
CA LEU A 246 0.76 -13.22 2.76
C LEU A 246 0.79 -12.77 4.22
N ASP A 247 1.93 -12.91 4.90
CA ASP A 247 2.04 -12.52 6.31
C ASP A 247 1.93 -11.00 6.50
N THR A 248 2.44 -10.21 5.55
CA THR A 248 2.26 -8.75 5.49
C THR A 248 0.79 -8.39 5.29
N LEU A 249 0.11 -8.98 4.30
CA LEU A 249 -1.32 -8.77 4.05
C LEU A 249 -2.18 -9.12 5.27
N VAL A 250 -1.91 -10.26 5.91
CA VAL A 250 -2.60 -10.66 7.14
C VAL A 250 -2.35 -9.66 8.27
N SER A 251 -1.16 -9.09 8.34
CA SER A 251 -0.83 -8.03 9.30
C SER A 251 -1.61 -6.75 9.03
N TYR A 252 -1.81 -6.37 7.76
CA TYR A 252 -2.68 -5.24 7.38
C TYR A 252 -4.11 -5.46 7.87
N GLY A 253 -4.69 -6.62 7.56
CA GLY A 253 -6.04 -6.99 8.01
C GLY A 253 -6.18 -6.94 9.53
N ARG A 254 -5.20 -7.48 10.27
CA ARG A 254 -5.19 -7.46 11.74
C ARG A 254 -5.03 -6.06 12.32
N ASN A 255 -4.21 -5.20 11.70
CA ASN A 255 -4.08 -3.82 12.13
C ASN A 255 -5.40 -3.05 11.96
N LEU A 256 -6.04 -3.16 10.80
CA LEU A 256 -7.36 -2.57 10.55
C LEU A 256 -8.41 -3.06 11.55
N ALA A 257 -8.39 -4.37 11.84
CA ALA A 257 -9.27 -4.98 12.83
C ALA A 257 -9.01 -4.45 14.24
N TYR A 258 -7.74 -4.33 14.65
CA TYR A 258 -7.36 -3.78 15.95
C TYR A 258 -7.92 -2.38 16.14
N ARG A 259 -7.69 -1.52 15.15
CA ARG A 259 -8.10 -0.11 15.17
C ARG A 259 -9.63 0.04 15.19
N THR A 260 -10.34 -0.85 14.50
CA THR A 260 -11.81 -0.89 14.47
C THR A 260 -12.40 -1.38 15.78
N ASN A 261 -11.91 -2.51 16.30
CA ASN A 261 -12.53 -3.21 17.42
C ASN A 261 -12.10 -2.67 18.80
N HIS A 262 -10.86 -2.19 18.91
CA HIS A 262 -10.22 -1.94 20.22
C HIS A 262 -9.88 -0.47 20.44
N TYR A 263 -9.67 0.32 19.38
CA TYR A 263 -9.33 1.74 19.52
C TYR A 263 -10.57 2.63 19.41
N LYS A 264 -11.30 2.78 20.53
CA LYS A 264 -12.58 3.53 20.60
C LYS A 264 -12.55 4.97 20.09
N ARG A 265 -11.38 5.62 20.12
CA ARG A 265 -11.20 7.00 19.63
C ARG A 265 -11.06 7.06 18.11
N TYR A 266 -10.86 5.93 17.45
CA TYR A 266 -10.72 5.87 16.00
C TYR A 266 -12.11 5.81 15.35
N VAL A 267 -12.36 6.76 14.46
CA VAL A 267 -13.60 6.83 13.68
C VAL A 267 -13.22 6.71 12.22
N PHE A 268 -13.79 5.71 11.53
CA PHE A 268 -13.66 5.56 10.08
C PHE A 268 -14.92 6.08 9.37
N GLY A 269 -14.71 6.65 8.19
CA GLY A 269 -15.79 7.05 7.28
C GLY A 269 -16.35 5.88 6.48
N ILE A 270 -17.62 5.96 6.08
CA ILE A 270 -18.37 4.91 5.35
C ILE A 270 -17.94 4.75 3.88
N GLY A 271 -17.42 5.81 3.26
CA GLY A 271 -16.88 5.77 1.90
C GLY A 271 -15.49 5.14 1.86
N ARG A 272 -14.48 5.96 1.55
CA ARG A 272 -13.07 5.51 1.43
C ARG A 272 -12.59 4.70 2.64
N GLY A 273 -12.88 5.13 3.87
CA GLY A 273 -12.39 4.47 5.07
C GLY A 273 -12.79 2.99 5.17
N SER A 274 -14.08 2.70 5.23
CA SER A 274 -14.55 1.31 5.27
C SER A 274 -14.38 0.57 3.95
N GLY A 275 -14.56 1.24 2.80
CA GLY A 275 -14.43 0.61 1.48
C GLY A 275 -13.05 0.01 1.25
N TRP A 276 -11.99 0.81 1.35
CA TRP A 276 -10.61 0.34 1.17
C TRP A 276 -10.23 -0.71 2.22
N SER A 277 -10.62 -0.47 3.48
CA SER A 277 -10.35 -1.44 4.56
C SER A 277 -11.01 -2.80 4.33
N LEU A 278 -12.25 -2.82 3.80
CA LEU A 278 -12.96 -4.06 3.51
C LEU A 278 -12.32 -4.85 2.37
N LEU A 279 -11.74 -4.19 1.37
CA LEU A 279 -10.98 -4.86 0.30
C LEU A 279 -9.78 -5.61 0.89
N THR A 280 -8.92 -4.92 1.64
CA THR A 280 -7.74 -5.53 2.27
C THR A 280 -8.11 -6.61 3.28
N MET A 281 -9.08 -6.35 4.18
CA MET A 281 -9.54 -7.35 5.15
C MET A 281 -10.18 -8.57 4.47
N GLY A 282 -10.90 -8.36 3.36
CA GLY A 282 -11.44 -9.44 2.54
C GLY A 282 -10.35 -10.34 1.99
N GLY A 283 -9.32 -9.77 1.35
CA GLY A 283 -8.16 -10.51 0.83
C GLY A 283 -7.44 -11.33 1.91
N ALA A 284 -7.17 -10.69 3.05
CA ALA A 284 -6.56 -11.35 4.20
C ALA A 284 -7.44 -12.49 4.74
N TYR A 285 -8.74 -12.25 4.93
CA TYR A 285 -9.67 -13.21 5.52
C TYR A 285 -9.90 -14.43 4.62
N MET A 286 -10.06 -14.24 3.32
CA MET A 286 -10.28 -15.34 2.36
C MET A 286 -9.12 -16.32 2.33
N THR A 287 -7.90 -15.83 2.54
CA THR A 287 -6.68 -16.65 2.51
C THR A 287 -6.32 -17.23 3.88
N ARG A 288 -6.53 -16.46 4.95
CA ARG A 288 -6.28 -16.88 6.33
C ARG A 288 -7.38 -16.33 7.25
N PRO A 289 -8.47 -17.06 7.45
CA PRO A 289 -9.59 -16.61 8.27
C PRO A 289 -9.16 -16.22 9.69
N ASP A 290 -9.59 -15.03 10.12
CA ASP A 290 -9.31 -14.46 11.44
C ASP A 290 -10.59 -13.82 11.99
N GLU A 291 -10.95 -14.19 13.23
CA GLU A 291 -12.21 -13.80 13.85
C GLU A 291 -12.27 -12.30 14.17
N GLU A 292 -11.14 -11.69 14.54
CA GLU A 292 -11.11 -10.25 14.81
C GLU A 292 -11.28 -9.44 13.52
N VAL A 293 -10.68 -9.92 12.42
CA VAL A 293 -10.86 -9.35 11.08
C VAL A 293 -12.32 -9.46 10.64
N ARG A 294 -12.94 -10.64 10.81
CA ARG A 294 -14.36 -10.85 10.49
C ARG A 294 -15.27 -9.91 11.28
N LYS A 295 -15.01 -9.77 12.58
CA LYS A 295 -15.77 -8.89 13.47
C LYS A 295 -15.65 -7.42 13.04
N ALA A 296 -14.46 -6.96 12.69
CA ALA A 296 -14.22 -5.61 12.22
C ALA A 296 -14.90 -5.35 10.86
N ALA A 297 -14.77 -6.29 9.92
CA ALA A 297 -15.45 -6.21 8.63
C ALA A 297 -16.97 -6.13 8.79
N ASN A 298 -17.56 -6.97 9.65
CA ASN A 298 -19.00 -6.90 9.95
C ASN A 298 -19.40 -5.54 10.54
N ALA A 299 -18.62 -4.99 11.47
CA ALA A 299 -18.91 -3.67 12.03
C ALA A 299 -18.88 -2.55 10.96
N MET A 300 -17.98 -2.65 9.97
CA MET A 300 -17.93 -1.72 8.84
C MET A 300 -19.12 -1.90 7.90
N ILE A 301 -19.49 -3.14 7.58
CA ILE A 301 -20.64 -3.48 6.72
C ILE A 301 -21.95 -2.99 7.37
N ASP A 302 -22.15 -3.29 8.65
CA ASP A 302 -23.34 -2.85 9.41
C ASP A 302 -23.44 -1.32 9.40
N ARG A 303 -22.31 -0.62 9.53
CA ARG A 303 -22.27 0.84 9.42
C ARG A 303 -22.64 1.32 8.02
N ILE A 304 -22.12 0.71 6.96
CA ILE A 304 -22.49 1.05 5.57
C ILE A 304 -23.99 0.85 5.35
N ILE A 305 -24.53 -0.29 5.75
CA ILE A 305 -25.96 -0.63 5.61
C ILE A 305 -26.82 0.35 6.40
N SER A 306 -26.41 0.76 7.60
CA SER A 306 -27.16 1.73 8.42
C SER A 306 -27.32 3.11 7.75
N GLN A 307 -26.50 3.41 6.75
CA GLN A 307 -26.50 4.67 6.02
C GLN A 307 -27.13 4.55 4.62
N GLN A 308 -27.56 3.34 4.23
CA GLN A 308 -28.19 3.09 2.96
C GLN A 308 -29.69 3.37 3.07
N GLU A 309 -30.18 4.29 2.25
CA GLU A 309 -31.61 4.52 2.10
C GLU A 309 -32.28 3.42 1.26
N SER A 310 -33.61 3.32 1.34
CA SER A 310 -34.41 2.43 0.48
C SER A 310 -34.23 2.67 -1.03
N SER A 311 -33.74 3.85 -1.41
CA SER A 311 -33.39 4.25 -2.78
C SER A 311 -32.07 3.65 -3.27
N GLY A 312 -31.24 3.11 -2.36
CA GLY A 312 -29.86 2.69 -2.62
C GLY A 312 -28.81 3.79 -2.45
N VAL A 313 -29.21 5.02 -2.13
CA VAL A 313 -28.30 6.14 -1.84
C VAL A 313 -27.67 5.98 -0.46
N PHE A 314 -26.39 6.34 -0.32
CA PHE A 314 -25.70 6.40 0.97
C PHE A 314 -25.66 7.84 1.50
N LEU A 315 -26.08 8.04 2.75
CA LEU A 315 -26.21 9.35 3.39
C LEU A 315 -24.87 10.05 3.64
N ASP A 316 -23.83 9.29 3.98
CA ASP A 316 -22.48 9.80 4.29
C ASP A 316 -21.43 9.05 3.47
N SER A 317 -21.29 9.40 2.19
CA SER A 317 -20.32 8.78 1.29
C SER A 317 -18.94 9.45 1.32
N ASN A 318 -18.82 10.63 1.94
CA ASN A 318 -17.61 11.46 1.90
C ASN A 318 -17.23 11.94 3.29
N TYR A 319 -16.46 11.12 4.02
CA TYR A 319 -15.72 11.65 5.16
C TYR A 319 -14.59 12.56 4.65
N HIS A 320 -14.81 13.86 4.73
CA HIS A 320 -13.74 14.85 4.88
C HIS A 320 -13.74 15.24 6.37
N PRO A 321 -12.62 15.21 7.10
CA PRO A 321 -12.59 15.54 8.54
C PRO A 321 -13.02 16.98 8.89
N LYS A 322 -13.46 17.79 7.92
CA LYS A 322 -14.04 19.12 8.10
C LYS A 322 -15.56 19.17 7.99
N THR A 323 -16.23 18.07 7.65
CA THR A 323 -17.69 18.01 7.46
C THR A 323 -18.42 17.34 8.64
N ALA A 324 -17.70 16.82 9.63
CA ALA A 324 -18.28 16.19 10.81
C ALA A 324 -19.10 17.18 11.67
N ASP A 325 -18.79 18.47 11.62
CA ASP A 325 -19.51 19.51 12.39
C ASP A 325 -20.76 20.05 11.70
N GLN A 326 -21.12 19.55 10.52
CA GLN A 326 -22.31 20.01 9.80
C GLN A 326 -23.56 19.17 10.05
N VAL A 327 -23.48 18.07 10.80
CA VAL A 327 -24.68 17.33 11.22
C VAL A 327 -25.10 17.81 12.59
N ALA A 328 -26.15 18.63 12.62
CA ALA A 328 -26.75 19.14 13.84
C ALA A 328 -27.09 17.98 14.81
N PRO A 329 -26.93 18.18 16.13
CA PRO A 329 -27.07 17.12 17.15
C PRO A 329 -28.50 16.51 17.30
N GLY A 330 -29.43 16.81 16.39
CA GLY A 330 -30.82 16.34 16.40
C GLY A 330 -31.11 15.07 15.59
N ASP A 331 -30.24 14.67 14.67
CA ASP A 331 -30.55 13.59 13.69
C ASP A 331 -29.81 12.25 13.93
N ARG A 332 -29.28 12.03 15.14
CA ARG A 332 -28.86 10.69 15.56
C ARG A 332 -30.07 9.90 16.02
N ARG A 333 -30.69 9.12 15.12
CA ARG A 333 -31.60 8.03 15.45
C ARG A 333 -30.97 6.68 15.11
#